data_AF-A0A3D0NPN3-F1
#
_entry.id   AF-A0A3D0NPN3-F1
#
_cell.length_a   1.000
_cell.length_b   1.000
_cell.length_c   1.000
_cell.angle_alpha   90.00
_cell.angle_beta   90.00
_cell.angle_gamma   90.00
#
_symmetry.space_group_name_H-M   'P 1'
#
loop_
_entity.id
_entity.type
_entity.pdbx_description
1 polymer ?
#
loop_
_entity_poly.entity_id
_entity_poly.type
_entity_poly.pdbx_seq_one_letter_code
_entity_poly.pdbx_strand_id
1 'polypeptide(L)'
;ELRISGENVPSIKSFDEDGIVAYAGSFSKILSPGMRLGYVIAPKPLVQKMVVCKQGEDVHTNIWAQMVAHQFMTEYDFKGHLKKLREIYRKKAAFCMELLDQHLVPNKITYQPIEGGLFIWCKLPDGVDMADFCKQAVLRKVCVVPGNAFLTDEREQCSSFRINFSTPTDEQLEKGIRILGELAKEIL
;
A
#
# COMPACT_ATOMS: atom_id res chain seq x y z
N GLU A 1 4.80 10.15 -4.58
CA GLU A 1 3.93 10.90 -3.63
C GLU A 1 4.04 10.50 -2.16
N LEU A 2 3.97 9.22 -1.78
CA LEU A 2 4.05 8.77 -0.37
C LEU A 2 5.38 8.11 -0.02
N ARG A 3 6.48 8.68 -0.50
CA ARG A 3 7.83 8.27 -0.12
C ARG A 3 8.19 8.92 1.21
N ILE A 4 8.69 8.13 2.16
CA ILE A 4 8.91 8.51 3.56
C ILE A 4 10.40 8.62 3.93
N SER A 5 11.29 8.05 3.11
CA SER A 5 12.76 8.14 3.24
C SER A 5 13.44 8.09 1.88
N GLY A 6 14.72 8.46 1.84
CA GLY A 6 15.51 8.54 0.60
C GLY A 6 15.08 9.68 -0.32
N GLU A 7 15.65 9.70 -1.53
CA GLU A 7 15.37 10.71 -2.55
C GLU A 7 14.16 10.35 -3.40
N ASN A 8 13.47 11.35 -3.96
CA ASN A 8 12.37 11.09 -4.88
C ASN A 8 12.85 10.31 -6.12
N VAL A 9 12.19 9.19 -6.41
CA VAL A 9 12.46 8.39 -7.61
C VAL A 9 11.60 8.94 -8.77
N PRO A 10 12.20 9.25 -9.94
CA PRO A 10 11.44 9.65 -11.11
C PRO A 10 10.45 8.56 -11.54
N SER A 11 9.32 8.97 -12.10
CA SER A 11 8.34 8.02 -12.63
C SER A 11 8.85 7.39 -13.93
N ILE A 12 8.48 6.15 -14.24
CA ILE A 12 8.85 5.52 -15.53
C ILE A 12 8.41 6.40 -16.72
N LYS A 13 7.24 7.05 -16.61
CA LYS A 13 6.70 7.95 -17.63
C LYS A 13 7.58 9.17 -17.92
N SER A 14 8.41 9.64 -16.97
CA SER A 14 9.31 10.77 -17.23
C SER A 14 10.51 10.39 -18.10
N PHE A 15 10.76 9.10 -18.29
CA PHE A 15 11.79 8.59 -19.22
C PHE A 15 11.20 8.16 -20.57
N ASP A 16 9.89 8.30 -20.77
CA ASP A 16 9.20 7.79 -21.96
C ASP A 16 9.27 8.78 -23.12
N GLU A 17 10.23 8.54 -24.01
CA GLU A 17 10.43 9.27 -25.27
C GLU A 17 9.63 8.66 -26.43
N ASP A 18 9.38 7.35 -26.40
CA ASP A 18 8.72 6.60 -27.48
C ASP A 18 7.19 6.60 -27.38
N GLY A 19 6.63 7.10 -26.27
CA GLY A 19 5.20 7.10 -26.04
C GLY A 19 4.64 5.70 -25.82
N ILE A 20 5.36 4.85 -25.08
CA ILE A 20 4.95 3.46 -24.80
C ILE A 20 4.50 3.26 -23.35
N VAL A 21 4.60 4.29 -22.50
CA VAL A 21 4.25 4.19 -21.08
C VAL A 21 2.90 4.86 -20.82
N ALA A 22 1.99 4.10 -20.20
CA ALA A 22 0.77 4.63 -19.59
C ALA A 22 0.98 4.79 -18.07
N TYR A 23 0.85 6.02 -17.57
CA TYR A 23 0.94 6.35 -16.15
C TYR A 23 -0.46 6.44 -15.53
N ALA A 24 -0.72 5.63 -14.51
CA ALA A 24 -1.95 5.67 -13.73
C ALA A 24 -1.71 6.38 -12.39
N GLY A 25 -2.37 7.52 -12.18
CA GLY A 25 -2.37 8.25 -10.93
C GLY A 25 -3.66 8.03 -10.12
N SER A 26 -3.57 8.16 -8.80
CA SER A 26 -4.72 8.01 -7.91
C SER A 26 -4.72 9.05 -6.80
N PHE A 27 -5.91 9.57 -6.48
CA PHE A 27 -6.13 10.42 -5.32
C PHE A 27 -6.45 9.62 -4.05
N SER A 28 -6.55 8.29 -4.15
CA SER A 28 -7.06 7.44 -3.07
C SER A 28 -6.26 7.50 -1.78
N LYS A 29 -4.96 7.82 -1.85
CA LYS A 29 -4.05 7.82 -0.69
C LYS A 29 -3.55 9.21 -0.30
N ILE A 30 -3.95 10.23 -1.05
CA ILE A 30 -3.54 11.63 -0.82
C ILE A 30 -4.73 12.56 -0.58
N LEU A 31 -5.95 12.16 -0.95
CA LEU A 31 -7.18 12.92 -0.73
C LEU A 31 -8.20 12.02 -0.03
N SER A 32 -8.85 11.11 -0.76
CA SER A 32 -9.78 10.16 -0.17
C SER A 32 -10.02 8.96 -1.10
N PRO A 33 -9.96 7.72 -0.59
CA PRO A 33 -10.26 6.53 -1.40
C PRO A 33 -11.74 6.47 -1.79
N GLY A 34 -12.65 7.06 -0.99
CA GLY A 34 -14.09 7.07 -1.23
C GLY A 34 -14.53 7.97 -2.40
N MET A 35 -13.68 8.93 -2.81
CA MET A 35 -13.97 9.79 -3.95
C MET A 35 -13.89 9.07 -5.30
N ARG A 36 -13.28 7.87 -5.34
CA ARG A 36 -13.07 7.07 -6.56
C ARG A 36 -12.45 7.86 -7.72
N LEU A 37 -11.52 8.76 -7.38
CA LEU A 37 -10.87 9.63 -8.36
C LEU A 37 -9.43 9.16 -8.67
N GLY A 38 -9.16 8.98 -9.95
CA GLY A 38 -7.85 8.71 -10.51
C GLY A 38 -7.73 9.35 -11.89
N TYR A 39 -6.53 9.30 -12.46
CA TYR A 39 -6.24 9.86 -13.78
C TYR A 39 -5.23 8.98 -14.53
N VAL A 40 -5.19 9.14 -15.85
CA VAL A 40 -4.23 8.46 -16.71
C VAL A 40 -3.49 9.48 -17.56
N ILE A 41 -2.18 9.31 -17.71
CA ILE A 41 -1.33 10.05 -18.64
C ILE A 41 -0.74 9.03 -19.61
N ALA A 42 -1.12 9.10 -20.88
CA ALA A 42 -0.76 8.13 -21.91
C ALA A 42 -0.83 8.77 -23.31
N PRO A 43 -0.32 8.11 -24.37
CA PRO A 43 -0.44 8.62 -25.74
C PRO A 43 -1.89 8.89 -26.14
N LYS A 44 -2.11 9.98 -26.88
CA LYS A 44 -3.45 10.42 -27.30
C LYS A 44 -4.30 9.33 -27.95
N PRO A 45 -3.78 8.49 -28.88
CA PRO A 45 -4.58 7.41 -29.48
C PRO A 45 -5.11 6.40 -28.45
N LEU A 46 -4.31 6.08 -27.43
CA LEU A 46 -4.71 5.18 -26.35
C LEU A 46 -5.77 5.83 -25.44
N VAL A 47 -5.55 7.10 -25.04
CA VAL A 47 -6.52 7.85 -24.23
C VAL A 47 -7.87 7.96 -24.92
N GLN A 48 -7.90 8.19 -26.25
CA GLN A 48 -9.15 8.24 -27.00
C GLN A 48 -9.94 6.93 -26.94
N LYS A 49 -9.27 5.77 -27.01
CA LYS A 49 -9.91 4.46 -26.84
C LYS A 49 -10.41 4.26 -25.41
N MET A 50 -9.64 4.66 -24.40
CA MET A 50 -10.09 4.63 -23.00
C MET A 50 -11.33 5.49 -22.76
N VAL A 51 -11.42 6.67 -23.39
CA VAL A 51 -12.61 7.54 -23.30
C VAL A 51 -13.84 6.87 -23.89
N VAL A 52 -13.71 6.23 -25.06
CA VAL A 52 -14.83 5.47 -25.67
C VAL A 52 -15.30 4.33 -24.75
N CYS A 53 -14.36 3.56 -24.19
CA CYS A 53 -14.71 2.52 -23.21
C CYS A 53 -15.42 3.13 -21.99
N LYS A 54 -14.88 4.22 -21.42
CA LYS A 54 -15.46 4.89 -20.25
C LYS A 54 -16.88 5.40 -20.52
N GLN A 55 -17.12 5.94 -21.71
CA GLN A 55 -18.45 6.39 -22.13
C GLN A 55 -19.47 5.25 -22.14
N GLY A 56 -19.06 4.04 -22.51
CA GLY A 56 -19.91 2.85 -22.51
C GLY A 56 -20.11 2.22 -21.12
N GLU A 57 -19.16 2.38 -20.20
CA GLU A 57 -19.19 1.76 -18.87
C GLU A 57 -19.89 2.62 -17.81
N ASP A 58 -19.47 3.88 -17.66
CA ASP A 58 -19.96 4.76 -16.58
C ASP A 58 -20.16 6.22 -17.00
N VAL A 59 -20.05 6.51 -18.30
CA VAL A 59 -20.16 7.83 -18.95
C VAL A 59 -19.03 8.79 -18.56
N HIS A 60 -18.94 9.14 -17.27
CA HIS A 60 -17.94 10.04 -16.72
C HIS A 60 -17.69 9.76 -15.25
N THR A 61 -16.52 10.18 -14.74
CA THR A 61 -16.24 10.16 -13.31
C THR A 61 -17.17 11.12 -12.56
N ASN A 62 -17.48 10.84 -11.30
CA ASN A 62 -18.26 11.76 -10.45
C ASN A 62 -17.70 13.20 -10.51
N ILE A 63 -18.52 14.14 -11.00
CA ILE A 63 -18.15 15.55 -11.21
C ILE A 63 -17.81 16.22 -9.87
N TRP A 64 -18.57 15.94 -8.81
CA TRP A 64 -18.32 16.52 -7.49
C TRP A 64 -16.91 16.17 -6.98
N ALA A 65 -16.49 14.92 -7.13
CA ALA A 65 -15.15 14.49 -6.73
C ALA A 65 -14.06 15.21 -7.53
N GLN A 66 -14.28 15.42 -8.83
CA GLN A 66 -13.37 16.18 -9.69
C GLN A 66 -13.27 17.64 -9.25
N MET A 67 -14.40 18.30 -8.95
CA MET A 67 -14.44 19.69 -8.49
C MET A 67 -13.74 19.87 -7.15
N VAL A 68 -14.00 18.99 -6.17
CA VAL A 68 -13.34 19.03 -4.86
C VAL A 68 -11.83 18.85 -5.00
N ALA A 69 -11.39 17.88 -5.82
CA ALA A 69 -9.96 17.67 -6.04
C ALA A 69 -9.30 18.86 -6.74
N HIS A 70 -9.97 19.44 -7.75
CA HIS A 70 -9.49 20.65 -8.42
C HIS A 70 -9.30 21.78 -7.43
N GLN A 71 -10.36 22.13 -6.69
CA GLN A 71 -10.34 23.23 -5.72
C GLN A 71 -9.28 23.00 -4.62
N PHE A 72 -9.17 21.79 -4.11
CA PHE A 72 -8.14 21.45 -3.12
C PHE A 72 -6.72 21.63 -3.66
N MET A 73 -6.48 21.30 -4.92
CA MET A 73 -5.16 21.40 -5.55
C MET A 73 -4.79 22.83 -5.94
N THR A 74 -5.77 23.68 -6.26
CA THR A 74 -5.53 25.04 -6.80
C THR A 74 -5.70 26.15 -5.77
N GLU A 75 -6.57 25.97 -4.77
CA GLU A 75 -6.90 27.00 -3.78
C GLU A 75 -6.28 26.75 -2.39
N TYR A 76 -5.78 25.55 -2.12
CA TYR A 76 -5.17 25.18 -0.83
C TYR A 76 -3.71 24.75 -0.99
N ASP A 77 -2.97 24.71 0.12
CA ASP A 77 -1.57 24.26 0.15
C ASP A 77 -1.47 22.74 0.01
N PHE A 78 -1.63 22.27 -1.23
CA PHE A 78 -1.51 20.85 -1.57
C PHE A 78 -0.12 20.28 -1.25
N LYS A 79 0.95 21.08 -1.41
CA LYS A 79 2.32 20.65 -1.10
C LYS A 79 2.51 20.47 0.40
N GLY A 80 2.02 21.40 1.21
CA GLY A 80 2.00 21.32 2.67
C GLY A 80 1.19 20.13 3.16
N HIS A 81 0.03 19.86 2.55
CA HIS A 81 -0.78 18.67 2.83
C HIS A 81 0.00 17.37 2.57
N LEU A 82 0.66 17.25 1.41
CA LEU A 82 1.49 16.09 1.10
C LEU A 82 2.67 15.94 2.07
N LYS A 83 3.32 17.05 2.47
CA LYS A 83 4.38 17.03 3.49
C LYS A 83 3.86 16.48 4.82
N LYS A 84 2.68 16.93 5.27
CA LYS A 84 2.04 16.45 6.50
C LYS A 84 1.71 14.95 6.40
N LEU A 85 1.15 14.50 5.28
CA LEU A 85 0.85 13.08 5.06
C LEU A 85 2.12 12.22 5.11
N ARG A 86 3.19 12.63 4.43
CA ARG A 86 4.48 11.91 4.46
C ARG A 86 5.02 11.80 5.87
N GLU A 87 4.94 12.86 6.67
CA GLU A 87 5.39 12.85 8.06
C GLU A 87 4.58 11.87 8.94
N ILE A 88 3.26 11.81 8.76
CA ILE A 88 2.40 10.84 9.45
C ILE A 88 2.81 9.41 9.07
N TYR A 89 2.91 9.11 7.78
CA TYR A 89 3.27 7.77 7.33
C TYR A 89 4.70 7.37 7.70
N ARG A 90 5.64 8.33 7.70
CA ARG A 90 7.03 8.11 8.13
C ARG A 90 7.07 7.66 9.59
N LYS A 91 6.37 8.37 10.48
CA LYS A 91 6.29 8.01 11.91
C LYS A 91 5.67 6.64 12.12
N LYS A 92 4.52 6.37 11.50
CA LYS A 92 3.83 5.08 11.63
C LYS A 92 4.64 3.91 11.05
N ALA A 93 5.30 4.11 9.90
CA ALA A 93 6.15 3.08 9.31
C ALA A 93 7.35 2.77 10.21
N ALA A 94 8.02 3.79 10.73
CA ALA A 94 9.14 3.62 11.67
C ALA A 94 8.70 2.86 12.93
N PHE A 95 7.58 3.27 13.54
CA PHE A 95 7.01 2.59 14.71
C PHE A 95 6.63 1.13 14.40
N CYS A 96 6.01 0.88 13.25
CA CYS A 96 5.72 -0.49 12.80
C CYS A 96 7.00 -1.33 12.68
N MET A 97 8.03 -0.81 12.01
CA MET A 97 9.30 -1.51 11.79
C MET A 97 10.01 -1.82 13.11
N GLU A 98 10.02 -0.87 14.06
CA GLU A 98 10.54 -1.10 15.41
C GLU A 98 9.81 -2.26 16.13
N LEU A 99 8.47 -2.31 16.05
CA LEU A 99 7.70 -3.41 16.62
C LEU A 99 8.00 -4.75 15.94
N LEU A 100 8.22 -4.76 14.62
CA LEU A 100 8.62 -5.98 13.90
C LEU A 100 10.00 -6.46 14.35
N ASP A 101 10.95 -5.55 14.54
CA ASP A 101 12.29 -5.86 15.03
C ASP A 101 12.24 -6.43 16.46
N GLN A 102 11.34 -5.92 17.30
CA GLN A 102 11.18 -6.39 18.68
C GLN A 102 10.45 -7.73 18.79
N HIS A 103 9.42 -7.97 17.96
CA HIS A 103 8.49 -9.08 18.17
C HIS A 103 8.55 -10.18 17.11
N LEU A 104 8.91 -9.88 15.86
CA LEU A 104 8.87 -10.85 14.77
C LEU A 104 10.27 -11.34 14.37
N VAL A 105 11.24 -10.43 14.26
CA VAL A 105 12.63 -10.76 13.89
C VAL A 105 13.28 -11.80 14.81
N PRO A 106 13.07 -11.80 16.15
CA PRO A 106 13.60 -12.86 17.01
C PRO A 106 13.09 -14.26 16.68
N ASN A 107 11.92 -14.34 16.03
CA ASN A 107 11.30 -15.60 15.55
C ASN A 107 11.66 -15.91 14.09
N LYS A 108 12.73 -15.30 13.57
CA LYS A 108 13.23 -15.48 12.19
C LYS A 108 12.25 -15.04 11.09
N ILE A 109 11.22 -14.27 11.43
CA ILE A 109 10.38 -13.61 10.43
C ILE A 109 11.14 -12.37 9.95
N THR A 110 11.38 -12.28 8.65
CA THR A 110 12.19 -11.21 8.05
C THR A 110 11.34 -10.26 7.23
N TYR A 111 11.80 -9.02 7.06
CA TYR A 111 11.23 -8.05 6.14
C TYR A 111 12.33 -7.13 5.61
N GLN A 112 12.04 -6.40 4.53
CA GLN A 112 12.92 -5.34 4.03
C GLN A 112 12.38 -3.98 4.51
N PRO A 113 13.23 -3.09 5.09
CA PRO A 113 12.82 -1.74 5.44
C PRO A 113 12.20 -1.02 4.24
N ILE A 114 11.07 -0.36 4.48
CA ILE A 114 10.32 0.31 3.42
C ILE A 114 10.69 1.80 3.34
N GLU A 115 10.71 2.32 2.12
CA GLU A 115 10.98 3.74 1.87
C GLU A 115 9.71 4.51 1.50
N GLY A 116 8.56 3.85 1.42
CA GLY A 116 7.30 4.47 1.03
C GLY A 116 6.15 3.48 0.99
N GLY A 117 4.96 4.01 0.72
CA GLY A 117 3.73 3.21 0.64
C GLY A 117 3.07 3.01 2.00
N LEU A 118 2.29 1.93 2.13
CA LEU A 118 1.40 1.67 3.28
C LEU A 118 1.53 0.25 3.83
N PHE A 119 2.45 -0.54 3.28
CA PHE A 119 2.53 -1.97 3.51
C PHE A 119 3.96 -2.40 3.82
N ILE A 120 4.09 -3.36 4.72
CA ILE A 120 5.36 -4.07 4.96
C ILE A 120 5.14 -5.54 4.59
N TRP A 121 6.09 -6.09 3.85
CA TRP A 121 6.08 -7.47 3.39
C TRP A 121 6.97 -8.31 4.28
N CYS A 122 6.37 -9.26 5.00
CA CYS A 122 7.06 -10.15 5.92
C CYS A 122 7.21 -11.54 5.29
N LYS A 123 8.35 -12.19 5.54
CA LYS A 123 8.64 -13.57 5.11
C LYS A 123 8.82 -14.44 6.35
N LEU A 124 8.02 -15.50 6.44
CA LEU A 124 8.16 -16.57 7.42
C LEU A 124 9.38 -17.45 7.09
N PRO A 125 9.95 -18.15 8.09
CA PRO A 125 10.97 -19.17 7.84
C PRO A 125 10.51 -20.24 6.86
N ASP A 126 11.47 -20.87 6.18
CA ASP A 126 11.17 -21.96 5.25
C ASP A 126 10.57 -23.17 6.00
N GLY A 127 9.62 -23.86 5.38
CA GLY A 127 8.91 -25.01 5.97
C GLY A 127 7.69 -24.66 6.83
N VAL A 128 7.43 -23.37 7.07
CA VAL A 128 6.25 -22.91 7.80
C VAL A 128 5.04 -22.83 6.87
N ASP A 129 3.90 -23.38 7.31
CA ASP A 129 2.63 -23.18 6.63
C ASP A 129 2.13 -21.74 6.84
N MET A 130 2.32 -20.90 5.83
CA MET A 130 1.88 -19.50 5.86
C MET A 130 0.36 -19.36 5.97
N ALA A 131 -0.40 -20.25 5.32
CA ALA A 131 -1.85 -20.17 5.34
C ALA A 131 -2.38 -20.49 6.74
N ASP A 132 -1.82 -21.51 7.40
CA ASP A 132 -2.15 -21.81 8.79
C ASP A 132 -1.70 -20.69 9.73
N PHE A 133 -0.48 -20.16 9.58
CA PHE A 133 -0.01 -19.00 10.37
C PHE A 133 -0.98 -17.82 10.31
N CYS A 134 -1.42 -17.42 9.11
CA CYS A 134 -2.39 -16.35 8.94
C CYS A 134 -3.76 -16.70 9.54
N LYS A 135 -4.21 -17.96 9.42
CA LYS A 135 -5.46 -18.43 10.02
C LYS A 135 -5.42 -18.37 11.55
N GLN A 136 -4.33 -18.83 12.17
CA GLN A 136 -4.14 -18.77 13.62
C GLN A 136 -4.08 -17.32 14.12
N ALA A 137 -3.44 -16.41 13.36
CA ALA A 137 -3.45 -14.98 13.69
C ALA A 137 -4.87 -14.41 13.75
N VAL A 138 -5.74 -14.76 12.78
CA VAL A 138 -7.14 -14.32 12.74
C VAL A 138 -7.94 -14.85 13.95
N LEU A 139 -7.70 -16.10 14.36
CA LEU A 139 -8.32 -16.65 15.56
C LEU A 139 -7.92 -15.86 16.82
N ARG A 140 -6.72 -15.27 16.83
CA ARG A 140 -6.24 -14.34 17.88
C ARG A 140 -6.62 -12.88 17.65
N LYS A 141 -7.58 -12.62 16.74
CA LYS A 141 -8.09 -11.28 16.39
C LYS A 141 -7.05 -10.36 15.74
N VAL A 142 -6.05 -10.93 15.05
CA VAL A 142 -5.09 -10.17 14.24
C VAL A 142 -5.20 -10.60 12.78
N CYS A 143 -5.54 -9.65 11.92
CA CYS A 143 -5.66 -9.91 10.49
C CYS A 143 -4.44 -9.36 9.75
N VAL A 144 -3.75 -10.25 9.03
CA VAL A 144 -2.76 -9.91 8.00
C VAL A 144 -3.26 -10.42 6.65
N VAL A 145 -2.71 -9.93 5.54
CA VAL A 145 -3.10 -10.45 4.21
C VAL A 145 -2.14 -11.58 3.82
N PRO A 146 -2.64 -12.79 3.58
CA PRO A 146 -1.84 -13.91 3.09
C PRO A 146 -1.14 -13.55 1.78
N GLY A 147 0.13 -13.96 1.62
CA GLY A 147 0.94 -13.58 0.47
C GLY A 147 0.52 -14.25 -0.84
N ASN A 148 -0.16 -15.40 -0.77
CA ASN A 148 -0.69 -16.09 -1.94
C ASN A 148 -1.77 -15.26 -2.68
N ALA A 149 -2.43 -14.32 -2.00
CA ALA A 149 -3.36 -13.37 -2.65
C ALA A 149 -2.67 -12.41 -3.65
N PHE A 150 -1.34 -12.40 -3.71
CA PHE A 150 -0.54 -11.59 -4.63
C PHE A 150 0.15 -12.42 -5.73
N LEU A 151 -0.13 -13.73 -5.80
CA LEU A 151 0.39 -14.61 -6.84
C LEU A 151 -0.59 -14.67 -8.02
N THR A 152 -0.05 -14.89 -9.22
CA THR A 152 -0.85 -15.13 -10.43
C THR A 152 -1.29 -16.58 -10.56
N ASP A 153 -0.59 -17.50 -9.92
CA ASP A 153 -0.96 -18.91 -9.79
C ASP A 153 -1.18 -19.25 -8.31
N GLU A 154 -2.41 -19.60 -7.94
CA GLU A 154 -2.77 -19.95 -6.57
C GLU A 154 -2.12 -21.27 -6.08
N ARG A 155 -1.54 -22.05 -6.99
CA ARG A 155 -0.85 -23.31 -6.68
C ARG A 155 0.59 -23.09 -6.22
N GLU A 156 1.16 -21.93 -6.53
CA GLU A 156 2.51 -21.58 -6.11
C GLU A 156 2.56 -21.39 -4.58
N GLN A 157 3.63 -21.91 -3.97
CA GLN A 157 3.83 -21.75 -2.54
C GLN A 157 4.24 -20.31 -2.22
N CYS A 158 3.67 -19.74 -1.16
CA CYS A 158 4.04 -18.42 -0.66
C CYS A 158 4.37 -18.52 0.84
N SER A 159 5.56 -18.06 1.22
CA SER A 159 6.01 -18.01 2.61
C SER A 159 5.89 -16.61 3.22
N SER A 160 5.04 -15.75 2.65
CA SER A 160 4.97 -14.34 3.03
C SER A 160 3.57 -13.88 3.36
N PHE A 161 3.49 -12.78 4.10
CA PHE A 161 2.25 -12.08 4.41
C PHE A 161 2.48 -10.57 4.45
N ARG A 162 1.40 -9.80 4.27
CA ARG A 162 1.45 -8.33 4.21
C ARG A 162 0.79 -7.71 5.43
N ILE A 163 1.52 -6.79 6.08
CA ILE A 163 1.01 -5.93 7.15
C ILE A 163 0.66 -4.56 6.55
N ASN A 164 -0.43 -3.94 7.02
CA ASN A 164 -0.81 -2.56 6.71
C ASN A 164 -0.75 -1.70 7.98
N PHE A 165 0.14 -0.71 8.03
CA PHE A 165 0.32 0.18 9.18
C PHE A 165 -0.53 1.47 9.10
N SER A 166 -1.16 1.74 7.95
CA SER A 166 -1.76 3.04 7.67
C SER A 166 -3.03 3.34 8.47
N THR A 167 -3.91 2.35 8.66
CA THR A 167 -5.21 2.52 9.33
C THR A 167 -5.20 2.26 10.85
N PRO A 168 -4.58 1.19 11.37
CA PRO A 168 -4.64 0.87 12.81
C PRO A 168 -4.07 2.01 13.66
N THR A 169 -4.59 2.24 14.86
CA THR A 169 -3.91 3.14 15.82
C THR A 169 -2.57 2.55 16.25
N ASP A 170 -1.71 3.34 16.87
CA ASP A 170 -0.41 2.87 17.33
C ASP A 170 -0.58 1.76 18.40
N GLU A 171 -1.58 1.88 19.28
CA GLU A 171 -1.91 0.85 20.28
C GLU A 171 -2.44 -0.44 19.62
N GLN A 172 -3.24 -0.32 18.56
CA GLN A 172 -3.71 -1.48 17.81
C GLN A 172 -2.56 -2.17 17.07
N LEU A 173 -1.62 -1.39 16.55
CA LEU A 173 -0.46 -1.89 15.83
C LEU A 173 0.50 -2.63 16.78
N GLU A 174 0.81 -2.05 17.92
CA GLU A 174 1.60 -2.68 18.99
C GLU A 174 0.95 -3.99 19.45
N LYS A 175 -0.33 -3.95 19.81
CA LYS A 175 -1.07 -5.14 20.24
C LYS A 175 -1.06 -6.22 19.15
N GLY A 176 -1.33 -5.85 17.90
CA GLY A 176 -1.39 -6.79 16.79
C GLY A 176 -0.04 -7.45 16.51
N ILE A 177 1.03 -6.68 16.47
CA ILE A 177 2.39 -7.19 16.21
C ILE A 177 2.89 -8.03 17.39
N ARG A 178 2.59 -7.66 18.64
CA ARG A 178 2.91 -8.47 19.81
C ARG A 178 2.24 -9.84 19.75
N ILE A 179 0.95 -9.90 19.43
CA ILE A 179 0.21 -11.17 19.26
C ILE A 179 0.81 -12.02 18.14
N LEU A 180 1.23 -11.42 17.02
CA LEU A 180 1.92 -12.15 15.95
C LEU A 180 3.27 -12.70 16.42
N GLY A 181 4.02 -11.95 17.24
CA GLY A 181 5.28 -12.40 17.81
C GLY A 181 5.10 -13.53 18.84
N GLU A 182 4.04 -13.47 19.64
CA GLU A 182 3.65 -14.56 20.57
C GLU A 182 3.26 -15.81 19.79
N LEU A 183 2.40 -15.68 18.77
CA LEU A 183 2.05 -16.78 17.88
C LEU A 183 3.30 -17.40 17.25
N ALA A 184 4.20 -16.57 16.71
CA ALA A 184 5.44 -17.03 16.08
C ALA A 184 6.32 -17.83 17.06
N LYS A 185 6.41 -17.43 18.34
CA LYS A 185 7.15 -18.19 19.37
C LYS A 185 6.55 -19.57 19.66
N GLU A 186 5.25 -19.74 19.46
CA GLU A 186 4.56 -20.99 19.75
C GLU A 186 4.70 -22.03 18.62
N ILE A 187 4.83 -21.57 17.37
CA ILE A 187 4.72 -22.45 16.19
C ILE A 187 5.94 -22.47 15.27
N LEU A 188 6.97 -21.65 15.53
CA LEU A 188 8.24 -21.60 14.78
C LEU A 188 9.41 -22.13 15.62
#